data_AF-A0A6A7KA28-F1
#
_entry.id   AF-A0A6A7KA28-F1
#
_cell.length_a   1.000
_cell.length_b   1.000
_cell.length_c   1.000
_cell.angle_alpha   90.00
_cell.angle_beta   90.00
_cell.angle_gamma   90.00
#
_symmetry.space_group_name_H-M   'P 1'
#
loop_
_entity.id
_entity.type
_entity.pdbx_description
1 polymer ?
#
loop_
_entity_poly.entity_id
_entity_poly.type
_entity_poly.pdbx_seq_one_letter_code
_entity_poly.pdbx_strand_id
1 'polypeptide(L)'
;MIKVIHKTGYKATADDVRRDQNGKVIAVHIPIMGWKDVKIFIPEIPKEWEQRTRSGHTNIWNDNFHKNGLPEIRLEPPMRGLYAERFEDGWYWVCGCNKCLKNNEPYSYIVCEEHDRCTTCGTHRKELTETPWGHRDGFQCKPCYEREHEEKKEKALRVAKERKHSKYDCCNTSEIICPICASECSSDDMYEQGEHEVECYVCDTEFIVEIEYDVNYTSKLKKNTA
;
A
#
# COMPACT_ATOMS: atom_id res chain seq x y z
N MET A 1 -23.80 -22.10 -17.92
CA MET A 1 -22.76 -22.90 -18.59
C MET A 1 -21.48 -22.05 -18.56
N ILE A 2 -20.56 -22.31 -17.62
CA ILE A 2 -19.34 -21.50 -17.48
C ILE A 2 -18.38 -21.95 -18.58
N LYS A 3 -18.19 -21.14 -19.62
CA LYS A 3 -17.15 -21.36 -20.63
C LYS A 3 -15.83 -20.85 -20.07
N VAL A 4 -15.04 -21.73 -19.50
CA VAL A 4 -13.62 -21.44 -19.24
C VAL A 4 -12.89 -21.55 -20.57
N ILE A 5 -12.68 -20.43 -21.25
CA ILE A 5 -11.87 -20.40 -22.47
C ILE A 5 -10.40 -20.39 -22.04
N HIS A 6 -9.80 -21.58 -21.93
CA HIS A 6 -8.36 -21.72 -21.76
C HIS A 6 -7.67 -21.38 -23.07
N LYS A 7 -7.00 -20.22 -23.13
CA LYS A 7 -5.92 -19.93 -24.09
C LYS A 7 -4.55 -19.98 -23.39
N THR A 8 -4.40 -20.84 -22.40
CA THR A 8 -3.10 -21.21 -21.85
C THR A 8 -2.92 -22.70 -22.10
N GLY A 9 -1.73 -23.13 -22.52
CA GLY A 9 -1.40 -24.53 -22.82
C GLY A 9 -1.47 -25.49 -21.63
N TYR A 10 -2.20 -25.15 -20.58
CA TYR A 10 -2.50 -26.00 -19.44
C TYR A 10 -3.77 -26.81 -19.71
N LYS A 11 -3.62 -28.13 -19.85
CA LYS A 11 -4.75 -29.07 -19.87
C LYS A 11 -5.06 -29.47 -18.43
N ALA A 12 -6.15 -28.93 -17.86
CA ALA A 12 -6.66 -29.38 -16.57
C ALA A 12 -6.98 -30.87 -16.61
N THR A 13 -6.53 -31.60 -15.59
CA THR A 13 -6.78 -33.04 -15.42
C THR A 13 -8.06 -33.27 -14.60
N ALA A 14 -8.54 -34.51 -14.52
CA ALA A 14 -9.75 -34.83 -13.76
C ALA A 14 -9.61 -34.52 -12.26
N ASP A 15 -8.38 -34.54 -11.75
CA ASP A 15 -8.05 -34.23 -10.34
C ASP A 15 -8.09 -32.73 -10.02
N ASP A 16 -8.03 -31.88 -11.05
CA ASP A 16 -8.06 -30.42 -10.93
C ASP A 16 -9.48 -29.87 -10.81
N VAL A 17 -10.53 -30.70 -10.92
CA VAL A 17 -11.92 -30.23 -11.05
C VAL A 17 -12.81 -30.83 -9.96
N ARG A 18 -13.24 -30.00 -9.01
CA ARG A 18 -14.24 -30.39 -8.02
C ARG A 18 -15.64 -30.22 -8.61
N ARG A 19 -16.42 -31.31 -8.61
CA ARG A 19 -17.81 -31.35 -9.07
C ARG A 19 -18.77 -31.53 -7.91
N ASP A 20 -19.98 -31.01 -8.04
CA ASP A 20 -21.07 -31.35 -7.13
C ASP A 20 -21.63 -32.76 -7.41
N GLN A 21 -22.57 -33.18 -6.55
CA GLN A 21 -23.30 -34.44 -6.67
C GLN A 21 -24.08 -34.61 -7.99
N ASN A 22 -24.27 -33.54 -8.76
CA ASN A 22 -24.93 -33.53 -10.07
C ASN A 22 -23.94 -33.41 -11.24
N GLY A 23 -22.63 -33.52 -10.97
CA GLY A 23 -21.57 -33.46 -11.98
C GLY A 23 -21.23 -32.06 -12.47
N LYS A 24 -21.80 -31.00 -11.87
CA LYS A 24 -21.51 -29.60 -12.23
C LYS A 24 -20.20 -29.17 -11.58
N VAL A 25 -19.33 -28.53 -12.36
CA VAL A 25 -18.06 -27.98 -11.86
C VAL A 25 -18.36 -26.85 -10.86
N ILE A 26 -17.85 -27.00 -9.64
CA ILE A 26 -18.01 -26.04 -8.54
C ILE A 26 -16.69 -25.38 -8.13
N ALA A 27 -15.55 -26.00 -8.42
CA ALA A 27 -14.23 -25.40 -8.25
C ALA A 27 -13.22 -26.05 -9.20
N VAL A 28 -12.22 -25.28 -9.63
CA VAL A 28 -11.04 -25.79 -10.32
C VAL A 28 -9.83 -25.50 -9.45
N HIS A 29 -9.15 -26.56 -9.00
CA HIS A 29 -7.84 -26.45 -8.36
C HIS A 29 -6.81 -26.25 -9.46
N ILE A 30 -6.28 -25.03 -9.57
CA ILE A 30 -5.22 -24.71 -10.53
C ILE A 30 -3.89 -24.90 -9.80
N PRO A 31 -3.04 -25.88 -10.18
CA PRO A 31 -1.74 -26.03 -9.55
C PRO A 31 -0.92 -24.75 -9.72
N ILE A 32 -0.05 -24.50 -8.76
CA ILE A 32 0.71 -23.26 -8.54
C ILE A 32 1.80 -23.09 -9.63
N MET A 33 1.39 -22.96 -10.89
CA MET A 33 2.23 -22.50 -11.98
C MET A 33 1.64 -21.18 -12.51
N GLY A 34 2.24 -20.09 -12.03
CA GLY A 34 2.12 -18.75 -12.61
C GLY A 34 0.74 -18.11 -12.51
N TRP A 35 0.38 -17.58 -11.33
CA TRP A 35 -0.77 -16.66 -11.18
C TRP A 35 -0.74 -15.50 -12.18
N LYS A 36 0.45 -15.17 -12.71
CA LYS A 36 0.67 -14.13 -13.72
C LYS A 36 -0.28 -14.17 -14.92
N ASP A 37 -0.61 -15.37 -15.38
CA ASP A 37 -1.38 -15.56 -16.62
C ASP A 37 -2.87 -15.85 -16.35
N VAL A 38 -3.32 -15.68 -15.11
CA VAL A 38 -4.74 -15.84 -14.76
C VAL A 38 -5.57 -14.80 -15.49
N LYS A 39 -6.55 -15.29 -16.25
CA LYS A 39 -7.56 -14.47 -16.93
C LYS A 39 -8.89 -15.21 -16.90
N ILE A 40 -9.84 -14.73 -16.10
CA ILE A 40 -11.15 -15.38 -15.89
C ILE A 40 -12.25 -14.40 -16.33
N PHE A 41 -13.05 -14.79 -17.31
CA PHE A 41 -14.12 -13.92 -17.84
C PHE A 41 -15.18 -13.60 -16.78
N ILE A 42 -15.67 -12.36 -16.78
CA ILE A 42 -16.73 -11.86 -15.88
C ILE A 42 -18.02 -11.70 -16.72
N PRO A 43 -18.87 -12.75 -16.82
CA PRO A 43 -20.07 -12.69 -17.66
C PRO A 43 -21.14 -11.73 -17.16
N GLU A 44 -21.09 -11.32 -15.89
CA GLU A 44 -22.05 -10.43 -15.25
C GLU A 44 -21.91 -8.98 -15.71
N ILE A 45 -20.73 -8.60 -16.23
CA ILE A 45 -20.43 -7.23 -16.61
C ILE A 45 -20.41 -7.09 -18.13
N PRO A 46 -21.30 -6.28 -18.72
CA PRO A 46 -21.31 -6.03 -20.15
C PRO A 46 -19.97 -5.45 -20.64
N LYS A 47 -19.54 -5.88 -21.83
CA LYS A 47 -18.24 -5.46 -22.38
C LYS A 47 -18.15 -3.96 -22.64
N GLU A 48 -19.28 -3.33 -22.95
CA GLU A 48 -19.41 -1.90 -23.23
C GLU A 48 -19.25 -1.02 -21.99
N TRP A 49 -19.33 -1.59 -20.78
CA TRP A 49 -19.08 -0.83 -19.56
C TRP A 49 -17.58 -0.52 -19.44
N GLU A 50 -17.27 0.73 -19.11
CA GLU A 50 -15.90 1.24 -19.04
C GLU A 50 -15.48 1.66 -17.64
N GLN A 51 -16.44 2.08 -16.82
CA GLN A 51 -16.17 2.69 -15.54
C GLN A 51 -16.16 1.65 -14.42
N ARG A 52 -15.00 1.51 -13.77
CA ARG A 52 -14.81 0.63 -12.61
C ARG A 52 -13.92 1.31 -11.59
N THR A 53 -14.44 1.46 -10.39
CA THR A 53 -13.70 1.87 -9.20
C THR A 53 -13.36 0.63 -8.36
N ARG A 54 -12.34 0.75 -7.51
CA ARG A 54 -11.98 -0.28 -6.54
C ARG A 54 -12.12 0.27 -5.12
N SER A 55 -12.67 -0.56 -4.24
CA SER A 55 -12.62 -0.34 -2.80
C SER A 55 -12.04 -1.58 -2.15
N GLY A 56 -10.74 -1.55 -1.87
CA GLY A 56 -9.97 -2.71 -1.44
C GLY A 56 -10.05 -3.88 -2.42
N HIS A 57 -10.75 -4.93 -1.98
CA HIS A 57 -10.99 -6.20 -2.67
C HIS A 57 -12.17 -6.13 -3.66
N THR A 58 -13.13 -5.23 -3.39
CA THR A 58 -14.37 -5.07 -4.16
C THR A 58 -14.13 -4.28 -5.44
N ASN A 59 -14.69 -4.77 -6.56
CA ASN A 59 -14.73 -4.05 -7.83
C ASN A 59 -16.15 -3.53 -8.04
N ILE A 60 -16.26 -2.22 -8.29
CA ILE A 60 -17.52 -1.49 -8.34
C ILE A 60 -17.63 -0.85 -9.72
N TRP A 61 -18.62 -1.27 -10.51
CA TRP A 61 -18.93 -0.66 -11.80
C TRP A 61 -20.04 0.37 -11.65
N ASN A 62 -19.91 1.47 -12.39
CA ASN A 62 -20.88 2.56 -12.43
C ASN A 62 -21.25 3.09 -11.05
N ASP A 63 -20.25 3.26 -10.18
CA ASP A 63 -20.49 3.87 -8.88
C ASP A 63 -21.04 5.31 -9.00
N ASN A 64 -21.50 5.83 -7.88
CA ASN A 64 -22.10 7.17 -7.82
C ASN A 64 -21.14 8.33 -8.21
N PHE A 65 -19.83 8.08 -8.34
CA PHE A 65 -18.90 9.10 -8.84
C PHE A 65 -19.06 9.34 -10.34
N HIS A 66 -19.37 8.29 -11.11
CA HIS A 66 -19.38 8.37 -12.57
C HIS A 66 -20.66 8.96 -13.18
N LYS A 67 -21.78 8.97 -12.42
CA LYS A 67 -23.08 9.57 -12.81
C LYS A 67 -23.51 9.24 -14.25
N ASN A 68 -23.28 8.02 -14.70
CA ASN A 68 -23.46 7.61 -16.10
C ASN A 68 -24.85 7.02 -16.41
N GLY A 69 -25.76 7.00 -15.43
CA GLY A 69 -27.12 6.48 -15.58
C GLY A 69 -27.22 4.96 -15.72
N LEU A 70 -26.10 4.23 -15.57
CA LEU A 70 -26.05 2.78 -15.55
C LEU A 70 -26.21 2.25 -14.12
N PRO A 71 -26.71 1.02 -13.92
CA PRO A 71 -26.83 0.44 -12.59
C PRO A 71 -25.45 0.17 -11.98
N GLU A 72 -25.32 0.47 -10.68
CA GLU A 72 -24.13 0.13 -9.90
C GLU A 72 -24.10 -1.39 -9.68
N ILE A 73 -22.96 -2.03 -9.97
CA ILE A 73 -22.73 -3.45 -9.68
C ILE A 73 -21.46 -3.60 -8.86
N ARG A 74 -21.52 -4.42 -7.80
CA ARG A 74 -20.41 -4.75 -6.91
C ARG A 74 -20.11 -6.23 -7.03
N LEU A 75 -18.89 -6.57 -7.44
CA LEU A 75 -18.44 -7.96 -7.48
C LEU A 75 -17.13 -8.11 -6.72
N GLU A 76 -17.05 -9.25 -6.03
CA GLU A 76 -15.81 -9.73 -5.44
C GLU A 76 -15.11 -10.68 -6.40
N PRO A 77 -13.78 -10.57 -6.57
CA PRO A 77 -13.01 -11.57 -7.29
C PRO A 77 -13.19 -12.95 -6.66
N PRO A 78 -13.14 -14.03 -7.47
CA PRO A 78 -13.31 -15.40 -6.98
C PRO A 78 -12.18 -15.84 -6.03
N MET A 79 -11.04 -15.14 -6.07
CA MET A 79 -9.90 -15.36 -5.20
C MET A 79 -9.22 -14.05 -4.86
N ARG A 80 -8.69 -13.97 -3.64
CA ARG A 80 -7.84 -12.87 -3.21
C ARG A 80 -6.60 -12.78 -4.08
N GLY A 81 -6.18 -11.56 -4.42
CA GLY A 81 -5.05 -11.32 -5.32
C GLY A 81 -5.45 -11.12 -6.77
N LEU A 82 -6.74 -11.25 -7.11
CA LEU A 82 -7.27 -10.90 -8.43
C LEU A 82 -8.00 -9.55 -8.39
N TYR A 83 -8.09 -8.91 -9.55
CA TYR A 83 -8.92 -7.72 -9.77
C TYR A 83 -9.50 -7.72 -11.17
N ALA A 84 -10.53 -6.91 -11.40
CA ALA A 84 -11.14 -6.82 -12.71
C ALA A 84 -10.36 -5.88 -13.64
N GLU A 85 -10.06 -6.34 -14.84
CA GLU A 85 -9.45 -5.55 -15.90
C GLU A 85 -10.23 -5.72 -17.21
N ARG A 86 -10.33 -4.63 -17.97
CA ARG A 86 -11.04 -4.61 -19.25
C ARG A 86 -10.09 -4.93 -20.39
N PHE A 87 -10.54 -5.81 -21.27
CA PHE A 87 -9.94 -6.12 -22.55
C PHE A 87 -10.96 -5.85 -23.67
N GLU A 88 -10.53 -5.96 -24.93
CA GLU A 88 -11.38 -5.69 -26.12
C GLU A 88 -12.68 -6.50 -26.14
N ASP A 89 -12.65 -7.72 -25.62
CA ASP A 89 -13.75 -8.67 -25.65
C ASP A 89 -14.54 -8.74 -24.33
N GLY A 90 -14.18 -7.95 -23.32
CA GLY A 90 -14.94 -7.80 -22.08
C GLY A 90 -14.08 -7.67 -20.82
N TRP A 91 -14.71 -7.92 -19.67
CA TRP A 91 -14.08 -7.81 -18.35
C TRP A 91 -13.59 -9.16 -17.85
N TYR A 92 -12.43 -9.13 -17.19
CA TYR A 92 -11.75 -10.33 -16.72
C TYR A 92 -11.15 -10.14 -15.33
N TRP A 93 -11.24 -11.16 -14.48
CA TRP A 93 -10.39 -11.26 -13.29
C TRP A 93 -8.97 -11.62 -13.71
N VAL A 94 -8.01 -10.78 -13.35
CA VAL A 94 -6.58 -10.95 -13.62
C VAL A 94 -5.76 -10.82 -12.34
N CYS A 95 -4.53 -11.34 -12.37
CA CYS A 95 -3.63 -11.25 -11.21
C CYS A 95 -3.16 -9.82 -10.98
N GLY A 96 -3.41 -9.29 -9.77
CA GLY A 96 -2.89 -8.00 -9.33
C GLY A 96 -1.78 -8.09 -8.30
N CYS A 97 -1.38 -9.30 -7.88
CA CYS A 97 -0.32 -9.44 -6.90
C CYS A 97 1.06 -9.15 -7.53
N ASN A 98 1.72 -8.07 -7.11
CA ASN A 98 3.03 -7.65 -7.60
C ASN A 98 4.11 -8.75 -7.43
N LYS A 99 4.09 -9.49 -6.31
CA LYS A 99 5.01 -10.61 -6.08
C LYS A 99 4.76 -11.77 -7.05
N CYS A 100 3.49 -12.10 -7.32
CA CYS A 100 3.15 -13.07 -8.36
C CYS A 100 3.64 -12.61 -9.73
N LEU A 101 3.44 -11.33 -10.08
CA LEU A 101 3.83 -10.71 -11.35
C LEU A 101 5.33 -10.48 -11.51
N LYS A 102 6.09 -10.44 -10.40
CA LYS A 102 7.52 -10.07 -10.37
C LYS A 102 7.79 -8.73 -11.04
N ASN A 103 6.91 -7.75 -10.82
CA ASN A 103 7.01 -6.41 -11.42
C ASN A 103 7.77 -5.41 -10.52
N ASN A 104 8.14 -5.78 -9.29
CA ASN A 104 8.86 -4.95 -8.32
C ASN A 104 8.18 -3.62 -7.96
N GLU A 105 6.89 -3.49 -8.25
CA GLU A 105 6.11 -2.31 -7.90
C GLU A 105 5.90 -2.25 -6.38
N PRO A 106 6.27 -1.13 -5.72
CA PRO A 106 6.08 -0.97 -4.29
C PRO A 106 4.59 -0.76 -3.95
N TYR A 107 4.25 -0.92 -2.67
CA TYR A 107 2.93 -0.62 -2.10
C TYR A 107 1.77 -1.33 -2.82
N SER A 108 1.90 -2.64 -3.00
CA SER A 108 0.88 -3.45 -3.67
C SER A 108 -0.46 -3.44 -2.93
N TYR A 109 -1.47 -2.77 -3.51
CA TYR A 109 -2.85 -2.78 -2.99
C TYR A 109 -3.57 -4.13 -3.19
N ILE A 110 -3.05 -4.99 -4.05
CA ILE A 110 -3.61 -6.33 -4.30
C ILE A 110 -2.56 -7.36 -3.91
N VAL A 111 -2.89 -8.24 -2.97
CA VAL A 111 -1.99 -9.29 -2.50
C VAL A 111 -2.76 -10.58 -2.46
N CYS A 112 -2.22 -11.65 -3.07
CA CYS A 112 -2.82 -12.98 -2.99
C CYS A 112 -2.57 -13.57 -1.61
N GLU A 113 -3.35 -14.59 -1.23
CA GLU A 113 -3.22 -15.23 0.09
C GLU A 113 -1.78 -15.71 0.36
N GLU A 114 -1.16 -16.38 -0.61
CA GLU A 114 0.22 -16.87 -0.44
C GLU A 114 1.25 -15.77 -0.13
N HIS A 115 1.01 -14.56 -0.62
CA HIS A 115 1.91 -13.42 -0.44
C HIS A 115 1.47 -12.45 0.65
N ASP A 116 0.35 -12.72 1.33
CA ASP A 116 -0.13 -11.93 2.48
C ASP A 116 0.63 -12.32 3.76
N ARG A 117 1.95 -12.11 3.70
CA ARG A 117 2.92 -12.52 4.69
C ARG A 117 3.82 -11.35 5.08
N CYS A 118 4.28 -11.37 6.33
CA CYS A 118 5.27 -10.43 6.85
C CYS A 118 6.51 -10.45 5.95
N THR A 119 6.96 -9.27 5.55
CA THR A 119 8.13 -9.11 4.65
C THR A 119 9.43 -9.60 5.28
N THR A 120 9.52 -9.58 6.62
CA THR A 120 10.74 -9.95 7.36
C THR A 120 10.74 -11.42 7.77
N CYS A 121 9.67 -11.91 8.42
CA CYS A 121 9.64 -13.27 8.99
C CYS A 121 8.73 -14.27 8.24
N GLY A 122 7.96 -13.83 7.25
CA GLY A 122 7.07 -14.71 6.47
C GLY A 122 5.79 -15.18 7.18
N THR A 123 5.56 -14.78 8.44
CA THR A 123 4.31 -15.07 9.18
C THR A 123 3.10 -14.56 8.40
N HIS A 124 2.08 -15.40 8.28
CA HIS A 124 0.88 -15.04 7.52
C HIS A 124 0.03 -14.02 8.28
N ARG A 125 -0.62 -13.08 7.59
CA ARG A 125 -1.42 -12.02 8.25
C ARG A 125 -2.50 -12.58 9.18
N LYS A 126 -3.13 -13.70 8.79
CA LYS A 126 -4.16 -14.39 9.59
C LYS A 126 -3.63 -14.97 10.91
N GLU A 127 -2.33 -15.15 11.05
CA GLU A 127 -1.69 -15.66 12.26
C GLU A 127 -1.31 -14.53 13.23
N LEU A 128 -1.49 -13.26 12.83
CA LEU A 128 -1.17 -12.11 13.66
C LEU A 128 -2.29 -11.81 14.65
N THR A 129 -1.90 -11.52 15.89
CA THR A 129 -2.80 -11.05 16.94
C THR A 129 -2.90 -9.52 17.00
N GLU A 130 -1.95 -8.82 16.39
CA GLU A 130 -1.82 -7.36 16.44
C GLU A 130 -1.80 -6.76 15.04
N THR A 131 -2.19 -5.50 14.94
CA THR A 131 -2.20 -4.76 13.67
C THR A 131 -0.77 -4.63 13.14
N PRO A 132 -0.48 -5.10 11.91
CA PRO A 132 0.83 -4.99 11.31
C PRO A 132 1.10 -3.57 10.78
N TRP A 133 2.38 -3.26 10.62
CA TRP A 133 2.85 -2.00 10.04
C TRP A 133 2.90 -2.10 8.52
N GLY A 134 2.55 -1.01 7.83
CA GLY A 134 2.72 -0.90 6.39
C GLY A 134 4.20 -0.96 6.01
N HIS A 135 4.52 -1.65 4.93
CA HIS A 135 5.89 -1.74 4.42
C HIS A 135 5.89 -1.62 2.89
N ARG A 136 6.99 -1.15 2.30
CA ARG A 136 7.14 -0.99 0.84
C ARG A 136 6.73 -2.24 0.06
N ASP A 137 7.09 -3.42 0.54
CA ASP A 137 6.83 -4.70 -0.10
C ASP A 137 5.63 -5.48 0.50
N GLY A 138 4.78 -4.80 1.26
CA GLY A 138 3.58 -5.36 1.89
C GLY A 138 3.38 -4.86 3.31
N PHE A 139 3.53 -5.75 4.28
CA PHE A 139 3.43 -5.40 5.69
C PHE A 139 4.54 -6.07 6.50
N GLN A 140 4.82 -5.50 7.66
CA GLN A 140 5.69 -6.07 8.66
C GLN A 140 4.89 -6.35 9.94
N CYS A 141 5.06 -7.53 10.53
CA CYS A 141 4.43 -7.81 11.82
C CYS A 141 5.07 -6.96 12.91
N LYS A 142 4.30 -6.62 13.95
CA LYS A 142 4.75 -5.77 15.05
C LYS A 142 6.07 -6.22 15.69
N PRO A 143 6.30 -7.51 16.01
CA PRO A 143 7.59 -7.93 16.56
C PRO A 143 8.79 -7.73 15.63
N CYS A 144 8.59 -7.80 14.31
CA CYS A 144 9.66 -7.51 13.36
C CYS A 144 9.90 -6.00 13.22
N TYR A 145 8.83 -5.19 13.28
CA TYR A 145 8.94 -3.74 13.28
C TYR A 145 9.69 -3.26 14.53
N GLU A 146 9.27 -3.70 15.72
CA GLU A 146 9.88 -3.30 17.00
C GLU A 146 11.37 -3.67 17.06
N ARG A 147 11.75 -4.85 16.57
CA ARG A 147 13.15 -5.24 16.51
C ARG A 147 13.97 -4.32 15.58
N GLU A 148 13.49 -4.08 14.36
CA GLU A 148 14.19 -3.20 13.42
C GLU A 148 14.22 -1.75 13.91
N HIS A 149 13.17 -1.31 14.62
CA HIS A 149 13.10 -0.01 15.26
C HIS A 149 14.14 0.13 16.38
N GLU A 150 14.25 -0.85 17.28
CA GLU A 150 15.25 -0.84 18.34
C GLU A 150 16.68 -0.84 17.78
N GLU A 151 16.95 -1.66 16.74
CA GLU A 151 18.24 -1.65 16.04
C GLU A 151 18.56 -0.27 15.43
N LYS A 152 17.55 0.39 14.84
CA LYS A 152 17.67 1.75 14.28
C LYS A 152 17.93 2.78 15.38
N LYS A 153 17.22 2.68 16.50
CA LYS A 153 17.39 3.53 17.69
C LYS A 153 18.79 3.43 18.27
N GLU A 154 19.26 2.21 18.54
CA GLU A 154 20.62 1.98 19.06
C GLU A 154 21.69 2.54 18.12
N LYS A 155 21.54 2.33 16.81
CA LYS A 155 22.45 2.86 15.79
C LYS A 155 22.45 4.39 15.80
N ALA A 156 21.29 5.04 15.84
CA ALA A 156 21.18 6.50 15.85
C ALA A 156 21.83 7.11 17.10
N LEU A 157 21.56 6.54 18.29
CA LEU A 157 22.16 6.96 19.54
C LEU A 157 23.69 6.82 19.54
N ARG A 158 24.21 5.71 18.99
CA ARG A 158 25.66 5.50 18.84
C ARG A 158 26.29 6.56 17.94
N VAL A 159 25.70 6.82 16.77
CA VAL A 159 26.17 7.83 15.81
C VAL A 159 26.15 9.23 16.42
N ALA A 160 25.08 9.59 17.13
CA ALA A 160 24.97 10.87 17.82
C ALA A 160 26.09 11.05 18.86
N LYS A 161 26.36 10.01 19.66
CA LYS A 161 27.45 10.00 20.64
C LYS A 161 28.83 10.14 19.98
N GLU A 162 29.09 9.40 18.90
CA GLU A 162 30.36 9.48 18.15
C GLU A 162 30.60 10.88 17.56
N ARG A 163 29.52 11.53 17.09
CA ARG A 163 29.55 12.90 16.57
C ARG A 163 29.57 13.97 17.66
N LYS A 164 29.47 13.58 18.93
CA LYS A 164 29.33 14.48 20.08
C LYS A 164 28.14 15.44 19.92
N HIS A 165 27.05 14.93 19.34
CA HIS A 165 25.79 15.67 19.19
C HIS A 165 25.33 16.19 20.55
N SER A 166 24.85 17.42 20.54
CA SER A 166 24.41 18.15 21.71
C SER A 166 23.14 18.92 21.38
N LYS A 167 22.44 19.37 22.42
CA LYS A 167 21.26 20.23 22.26
C LYS A 167 21.54 21.53 21.48
N TYR A 168 22.78 22.02 21.49
CA TYR A 168 23.15 23.25 20.78
C TYR A 168 23.18 23.06 19.25
N ASP A 169 23.35 21.82 18.80
CA ASP A 169 23.32 21.47 17.37
C ASP A 169 21.89 21.52 16.79
N CYS A 170 20.88 21.72 17.65
CA CYS A 170 19.46 21.79 17.32
C CYS A 170 18.91 23.23 17.38
N CYS A 171 19.75 24.22 17.69
CA CYS A 171 19.32 25.62 17.84
C CYS A 171 19.38 26.37 16.51
N ASN A 172 18.36 27.16 16.20
CA ASN A 172 18.29 28.03 15.00
C ASN A 172 18.51 27.26 13.67
N THR A 173 17.96 26.05 13.58
CA THR A 173 18.01 25.21 12.38
C THR A 173 16.73 25.35 11.56
N SER A 174 16.81 25.12 10.25
CA SER A 174 15.61 25.06 9.39
C SER A 174 14.82 23.76 9.57
N GLU A 175 15.49 22.71 10.06
CA GLU A 175 14.91 21.39 10.30
C GLU A 175 14.70 21.15 11.79
N ILE A 176 13.73 20.30 12.13
CA ILE A 176 13.53 19.84 13.50
C ILE A 176 14.53 18.71 13.76
N ILE A 177 15.54 18.96 14.59
CA ILE A 177 16.55 17.95 14.91
C ILE A 177 16.28 17.40 16.31
N CYS A 178 16.22 16.06 16.43
CA CYS A 178 16.08 15.42 17.72
C CYS A 178 17.33 15.71 18.60
N PRO A 179 17.16 16.25 19.82
CA PRO A 179 18.27 16.61 20.69
C PRO A 179 19.06 15.40 21.24
N ILE A 180 18.52 14.18 21.11
CA ILE A 180 19.13 12.96 21.66
C ILE A 180 19.82 12.12 20.59
N CYS A 181 19.14 11.82 19.48
CA CYS A 181 19.66 10.91 18.47
C CYS A 181 20.14 11.60 17.18
N ALA A 182 20.11 12.94 17.13
CA ALA A 182 20.52 13.76 15.98
C ALA A 182 19.74 13.48 14.67
N SER A 183 18.63 12.73 14.75
CA SER A 183 17.80 12.45 13.58
C SER A 183 16.93 13.66 13.28
N GLU A 184 16.75 13.93 11.98
CA GLU A 184 15.78 14.90 11.50
C GLU A 184 14.37 14.36 11.71
N CYS A 185 13.58 15.11 12.45
CA CYS A 185 12.16 14.93 12.62
C CYS A 185 11.42 15.79 11.59
N SER A 186 10.35 15.25 11.02
CA SER A 186 9.41 16.04 10.20
C SER A 186 8.06 16.04 10.88
N SER A 187 7.42 17.20 10.95
CA SER A 187 6.04 17.33 11.39
C SER A 187 5.30 18.19 10.37
N ASP A 188 4.56 17.53 9.49
CA ASP A 188 3.83 18.16 8.39
C ASP A 188 2.69 19.08 8.88
N ASP A 189 2.45 19.16 10.19
CA ASP A 189 1.35 19.92 10.81
C ASP A 189 1.85 21.10 11.68
N MET A 190 3.16 21.31 11.83
CA MET A 190 3.70 22.35 12.71
C MET A 190 4.11 23.61 11.93
N TYR A 191 3.14 24.50 11.70
CA TYR A 191 3.35 25.80 11.05
C TYR A 191 3.00 27.00 11.92
N GLU A 192 2.55 26.78 13.15
CA GLU A 192 2.20 27.87 14.05
C GLU A 192 3.44 28.29 14.84
N GLN A 193 3.61 29.60 15.01
CA GLN A 193 4.67 30.14 15.86
C GLN A 193 4.46 29.68 17.32
N GLY A 194 5.52 29.32 18.03
CA GLY A 194 5.48 28.91 19.44
C GLY A 194 6.02 27.51 19.70
N GLU A 195 5.70 26.98 20.87
CA GLU A 195 6.16 25.68 21.36
C GLU A 195 5.23 24.53 20.94
N HIS A 196 5.81 23.43 20.48
CA HIS A 196 5.11 22.22 20.05
C HIS A 196 5.77 20.98 20.62
N GLU A 197 4.96 20.04 21.12
CA GLU A 197 5.43 18.73 21.57
C GLU A 197 5.63 17.80 20.36
N VAL A 198 6.81 17.19 20.27
CA VAL A 198 7.20 16.28 19.19
C VAL A 198 7.78 15.01 19.76
N GLU A 199 7.32 13.87 19.24
CA GLU A 199 7.94 12.56 19.50
C GLU A 199 8.90 12.20 18.35
N CYS A 200 10.15 11.86 18.69
CA CYS A 200 11.12 11.42 17.69
C CYS A 200 10.78 10.00 17.21
N TYR A 201 10.37 9.86 15.94
CA TYR A 201 10.08 8.55 15.31
C TYR A 201 11.30 7.59 15.19
N VAL A 202 12.49 8.01 15.63
CA VAL A 202 13.71 7.17 15.60
C VAL A 202 14.09 6.67 16.99
N CYS A 203 13.93 7.47 18.05
CA CYS A 203 14.37 7.09 19.40
C CYS A 203 13.30 7.25 20.48
N ASP A 204 12.07 7.55 20.10
CA ASP A 204 10.88 7.63 20.97
C ASP A 204 11.01 8.69 22.07
N THR A 205 11.92 9.66 21.89
CA THR A 205 12.07 10.77 22.83
C THR A 205 11.05 11.85 22.50
N GLU A 206 10.27 12.24 23.50
CA GLU A 206 9.44 13.45 23.46
C GLU A 206 10.29 14.68 23.78
N PHE A 207 10.14 15.73 22.97
CA PHE A 207 10.84 17.00 23.13
C PHE A 207 10.01 18.16 22.61
N ILE A 208 10.37 19.38 23.00
CA ILE A 208 9.69 20.60 22.58
C ILE A 208 10.48 21.24 21.44
N VAL A 209 9.75 21.68 20.42
CA VAL A 209 10.25 22.49 19.31
C VAL A 209 9.64 23.88 19.40
N GLU A 210 10.48 24.91 19.34
CA GLU A 210 10.06 26.30 19.28
C GLU A 210 10.20 26.80 17.84
N ILE A 211 9.09 27.28 17.25
CA ILE A 211 9.04 27.83 15.89
C ILE A 211 9.01 29.36 15.98
N GLU A 212 10.00 30.01 15.38
CA GLU A 212 10.07 31.46 15.23
C GLU A 212 10.06 31.85 13.74
N TYR A 213 9.20 32.81 13.36
CA TYR A 213 9.18 33.39 12.02
C TYR A 213 9.77 34.80 12.02
N ASP A 214 10.77 35.05 11.17
CA ASP A 214 11.27 36.40 10.89
C ASP A 214 10.84 36.84 9.48
N VAL A 215 9.89 37.78 9.40
CA VAL A 215 9.32 38.27 8.14
C VAL A 215 9.81 39.69 7.83
N ASN A 216 10.56 39.83 6.74
CA ASN A 216 11.15 41.10 6.32
C ASN A 216 10.53 41.63 5.02
N TYR A 217 10.08 42.89 5.02
CA TYR A 217 9.45 43.55 3.86
C TYR A 217 10.31 44.71 3.33
N THR A 218 10.40 44.84 2.01
CA THR A 218 10.95 46.03 1.35
C THR A 218 10.01 46.50 0.24
N SER A 219 9.54 47.74 0.35
CA SER A 219 8.66 48.36 -0.64
C SER A 219 9.41 49.37 -1.50
N LYS A 220 9.08 49.44 -2.80
CA LYS A 220 9.64 50.41 -3.74
C LYS A 220 8.52 51.12 -4.51
N LEU A 221 8.75 52.39 -4.87
CA LEU A 221 7.80 53.20 -5.62
C LEU A 221 7.63 52.66 -7.05
N LYS A 222 6.39 52.48 -7.50
CA LYS A 222 6.09 52.17 -8.91
C LYS A 222 6.35 53.43 -9.74
N LYS A 223 7.44 53.46 -10.51
CA LYS A 223 7.68 54.52 -11.50
C LYS A 223 6.60 54.42 -12.58
N ASN A 224 5.59 55.27 -12.53
CA ASN A 224 4.75 55.54 -13.69
C ASN A 224 5.55 56.51 -14.59
N THR A 225 6.13 56.02 -15.67
CA THR A 225 6.58 56.88 -16.77
C THR A 225 5.33 57.50 -17.40
N ALA A 226 5.16 58.81 -17.19
CA ALA A 226 4.16 59.63 -17.86
C ALA A 226 4.43 59.72 -19.37
#